data_AF-A0A957FCP7-F1
#
_entry.id   AF-A0A957FCP7-F1
#
_cell.length_a   1.000
_cell.length_b   1.000
_cell.length_c   1.000
_cell.angle_alpha   90.00
_cell.angle_beta   90.00
_cell.angle_gamma   90.00
#
_symmetry.space_group_name_H-M   'P 1'
#
loop_
_entity.id
_entity.type
_entity.pdbx_description
1 polymer ?
#
loop_
_entity_poly.entity_id
_entity_poly.type
_entity_poly.pdbx_seq_one_letter_code
_entity_poly.pdbx_strand_id
1 'polypeptide(L)' 'MIYQDAIYGSHQITEPVLEALMETAALQRLQGVLQHGISALIGVTTPITRFEHSVGAMLLVRRLG' A
#
# COMPACT_ATOMS: atom_id res chain seq x y z
N MET A 1 3.88 0.28 13.73
CA MET A 1 4.87 -0.33 12.82
C MET A 1 5.56 0.73 11.96
N ILE A 2 6.82 0.50 11.57
CA ILE A 2 7.50 1.34 10.57
C ILE A 2 7.17 0.79 9.18
N TYR A 3 6.58 1.62 8.32
CA TYR A 3 6.27 1.29 6.93
C TYR A 3 7.12 2.14 5.99
N GLN A 4 7.75 1.48 5.02
CA GLN A 4 8.55 2.16 3.99
C GLN A 4 7.75 2.26 2.70
N ASP A 5 7.37 3.47 2.33
CA ASP A 5 6.70 3.77 1.07
C ASP A 5 7.71 4.32 0.05
N ALA A 6 7.60 3.90 -1.20
CA ALA A 6 8.52 4.31 -2.26
C ALA A 6 8.34 5.76 -2.72
N ILE A 7 7.16 6.34 -2.52
CA ILE A 7 6.79 7.69 -2.96
C ILE A 7 6.90 8.68 -1.79
N TYR A 8 6.38 8.31 -0.62
CA TYR A 8 6.25 9.21 0.52
C TYR A 8 7.32 9.00 1.61
N GLY A 9 8.14 7.95 1.51
CA GLY A 9 9.25 7.68 2.42
C GLY A 9 8.85 6.82 3.62
N SER A 10 9.57 6.99 4.74
CA SER A 10 9.34 6.19 5.95
C SER A 10 8.24 6.79 6.81
N HIS A 11 7.30 5.96 7.26
CA HIS A 11 6.18 6.37 8.09
C HIS A 11 6.04 5.47 9.31
N GLN A 12 5.87 6.10 10.48
CA GLN A 12 5.46 5.40 11.68
C GLN A 12 3.94 5.38 11.76
N ILE A 13 3.36 4.19 11.68
CA ILE A 13 1.92 3.94 11.92
C ILE A 13 1.81 3.49 13.37
N THR A 14 0.99 4.16 14.18
CA THR A 14 0.88 3.91 15.63
C THR A 14 -0.53 3.57 16.07
N GLU A 15 -1.51 3.75 15.19
CA GLU A 15 -2.92 3.53 15.44
C GLU A 15 -3.23 2.02 15.41
N PRO A 16 -3.61 1.39 16.54
CA PRO A 16 -3.79 -0.06 16.60
C PRO A 16 -4.83 -0.59 15.61
N VAL A 17 -5.86 0.19 15.32
CA VAL A 17 -6.89 -0.16 14.33
C VAL A 17 -6.34 -0.23 12.91
N LEU A 18 -5.37 0.63 12.56
CA LEU A 18 -4.74 0.61 11.23
C LEU A 18 -3.77 -0.56 11.12
N GLU A 19 -3.00 -0.84 12.17
CA GLU A 19 -2.14 -2.03 12.22
C GLU A 19 -2.97 -3.31 12.05
N ALA A 20 -4.04 -3.46 12.84
CA ALA A 20 -4.93 -4.61 12.75
C ALA A 20 -5.60 -4.72 11.36
N LEU A 21 -6.03 -3.60 10.77
CA LEU A 21 -6.59 -3.58 9.41
C LEU A 21 -5.56 -4.07 8.38
N MET A 22 -4.31 -3.63 8.51
CA MET A 22 -3.23 -4.00 7.61
C MET A 22 -2.85 -5.47 7.72
N GLU A 23 -3.05 -6.09 8.88
CA GLU A 23 -2.82 -7.52 9.11
C GLU A 23 -3.98 -8.42 8.62
N THR A 24 -5.14 -7.85 8.27
CA THR A 24 -6.26 -8.67 7.80
C THR A 24 -5.93 -9.43 6.52
N ALA A 25 -6.44 -10.66 6.39
CA ALA A 25 -6.33 -11.44 5.16
C ALA A 25 -6.89 -10.68 3.94
N ALA A 26 -7.93 -9.87 4.16
CA ALA A 26 -8.51 -9.03 3.12
C ALA A 26 -7.49 -8.03 2.56
N LEU A 27 -6.73 -7.32 3.40
CA LEU A 27 -5.73 -6.38 2.90
C LEU A 27 -4.46 -7.08 2.40
N GLN A 28 -4.00 -8.10 3.13
CA GLN A 28 -2.79 -8.86 2.79
C GLN A 28 -2.87 -9.51 1.39
N ARG A 29 -4.06 -10.00 0.97
CA ARG A 29 -4.22 -10.57 -0.38
C ARG A 29 -3.89 -9.59 -1.51
N LEU A 30 -3.97 -8.28 -1.26
CA LEU A 30 -3.73 -7.25 -2.26
C LEU A 30 -2.26 -7.14 -2.68
N GLN A 31 -1.33 -7.72 -1.90
CA GLN A 31 0.08 -7.85 -2.30
C GLN A 31 0.24 -8.77 -3.53
N GLY A 32 -0.68 -9.72 -3.74
CA GLY A 32 -0.70 -10.57 -4.92
C GLY A 32 -1.39 -9.95 -6.14
N VAL A 33 -1.86 -8.69 -6.05
CA VAL A 33 -2.64 -8.04 -7.11
C VAL A 33 -1.94 -6.79 -7.60
N LEU A 34 -1.46 -6.80 -8.84
CA LEU A 34 -0.83 -5.63 -9.46
C LEU A 34 -1.83 -4.49 -9.65
N GLN A 35 -1.39 -3.26 -9.33
CA GLN A 35 -2.16 -2.03 -9.47
C GLN A 35 -2.57 -1.79 -10.93
N HIS A 36 -1.66 -2.05 -11.87
CA HIS A 36 -1.86 -1.80 -13.30
C HIS A 36 -2.13 -3.09 -14.11
N GLY A 37 -2.41 -4.21 -13.44
CA GLY A 37 -2.79 -5.48 -14.06
C GLY A 37 -1.81 -5.95 -15.13
N ILE A 38 -2.34 -6.28 -16.32
CA ILE A 38 -1.55 -6.84 -17.43
C ILE A 38 -0.40 -5.92 -17.85
N SER A 39 -0.60 -4.59 -17.81
CA SER A 39 0.44 -3.64 -18.24
C SER A 39 1.69 -3.70 -17.36
N ALA A 40 1.54 -4.01 -16.07
CA ALA A 40 2.68 -4.23 -15.17
C ALA A 40 3.34 -5.58 -15.44
N LEU A 41 2.54 -6.61 -15.75
CA LEU A 41 3.06 -7.95 -16.05
C LEU A 41 3.88 -7.98 -17.35
N ILE A 42 3.49 -7.21 -18.36
CA ILE A 42 4.22 -7.10 -19.64
C ILE A 42 5.27 -5.98 -19.65
N GLY A 43 5.51 -5.31 -18.52
CA GLY A 43 6.58 -4.32 -18.37
C GLY A 43 6.29 -2.93 -18.97
N VAL A 44 5.05 -2.60 -19.28
CA VAL A 44 4.64 -1.24 -19.72
C VAL A 44 4.56 -0.28 -18.53
N THR A 45 4.19 -0.79 -17.35
CA THR A 45 4.13 -0.02 -16.10
C THR A 45 4.93 -0.69 -14.99
N THR A 46 5.27 0.07 -13.95
CA THR A 46 5.95 -0.46 -12.77
C THR A 46 5.07 -1.50 -12.06
N PRO A 47 5.64 -2.64 -11.62
CA PRO A 47 4.90 -3.71 -10.94
C PRO A 47 4.61 -3.38 -9.47
N ILE A 48 3.81 -2.35 -9.25
CA ILE A 48 3.28 -1.97 -7.93
C ILE A 48 2.03 -2.78 -7.63
N THR A 49 1.83 -3.14 -6.37
CA THR A 49 0.66 -3.87 -5.87
C THR A 49 -0.47 -2.94 -5.43
N ARG A 50 -1.70 -3.47 -5.38
CA ARG A 50 -2.84 -2.75 -4.81
C ARG A 50 -2.68 -2.49 -3.31
N PHE A 51 -1.91 -3.33 -2.62
CA PHE A 51 -1.56 -3.10 -1.22
C PHE A 51 -0.76 -1.80 -1.06
N GLU A 52 0.35 -1.66 -1.80
CA GLU A 52 1.17 -0.44 -1.78
C GLU A 52 0.33 0.79 -2.14
N HIS A 53 -0.50 0.69 -3.18
CA HIS A 53 -1.39 1.79 -3.55
C HIS A 53 -2.37 2.18 -2.43
N SER A 54 -3.03 1.21 -1.79
CA SER A 54 -3.97 1.47 -0.69
C SER A 54 -3.27 2.10 0.52
N VAL A 55 -2.07 1.65 0.88
CA VAL A 55 -1.30 2.24 1.97
C VAL A 55 -0.85 3.66 1.61
N GLY A 56 -0.34 3.87 0.40
CA GLY A 56 0.02 5.20 -0.10
C GLY A 56 -1.15 6.19 -0.10
N ALA A 57 -2.35 5.75 -0.48
CA ALA A 57 -3.56 6.57 -0.40
C ALA A 57 -3.94 6.92 1.05
N MET A 58 -3.85 5.96 1.97
CA MET A 58 -4.05 6.19 3.41
C MET A 58 -3.04 7.19 3.98
N LEU A 59 -1.76 7.09 3.59
CA LEU A 59 -0.72 8.04 3.99
C LEU A 59 -0.99 9.45 3.46
N LEU A 60 -1.50 9.56 2.23
CA LEU A 60 -1.89 10.85 1.65
C LEU A 60 -3.04 11.50 2.43
N VAL A 61 -4.11 10.75 2.72
CA VAL A 61 -5.23 11.23 3.55
C VAL A 61 -4.75 11.60 4.95
N ARG A 62 -3.92 10.77 5.58
CA ARG A 62 -3.32 11.07 6.89
C ARG A 62 -2.56 12.40 6.89
N ARG A 63 -1.90 12.75 5.77
CA ARG A 63 -1.14 13.99 5.63
C ARG A 63 -2.03 15.21 5.34
N LEU A 64 -3.16 15.04 4.65
CA LEU A 64 -3.95 16.14 4.10
C LEU A 64 -5.31 16.37 4.80
N GLY A 65 -5.87 15.37 5.48
CA GLY A 65 -7.22 15.38 6.05
C GLY A 65 -8.26 14.77 5.12
#